data_AF-A0A547EJR1-F1
#
_entry.id   AF-A0A547EJR1-F1
#
_cell.length_a   1.000
_cell.length_b   1.000
_cell.length_c   1.000
_cell.angle_alpha   90.00
_cell.angle_beta   90.00
_cell.angle_gamma   90.00
#
_symmetry.space_group_name_H-M   'P 1'
#
loop_
_entity.id
_entity.type
_entity.pdbx_description
1 polymer ?
#
loop_
_entity_poly.entity_id
_entity_poly.type
_entity_poly.pdbx_seq_one_letter_code
_entity_poly.pdbx_strand_id
1 'polypeptide(L)'
;MKIKLYFPDESIATIKRMGLRQMSPETLRWTADHPSSSYGMGALLRGKSGEILDGKSFAAMVHAFGAWIETDSEDTSRRVHNALVTAATGTEESVKVAKE
;
A
#
# COMPACT_ATOMS: atom_id res chain seq x y z
N MET A 1 -5.22 -13.84 -4.39
CA MET A 1 -5.11 -12.89 -3.27
C MET A 1 -6.21 -11.85 -3.43
N LYS A 2 -7.06 -11.71 -2.43
CA LYS A 2 -8.01 -10.61 -2.32
C LYS A 2 -7.45 -9.62 -1.31
N ILE A 3 -7.18 -8.41 -1.78
CA ILE A 3 -6.65 -7.30 -0.98
C ILE A 3 -7.56 -6.12 -1.26
N LYS A 4 -8.17 -5.56 -0.23
CA LYS A 4 -9.09 -4.43 -0.36
C LYS A 4 -8.68 -3.31 0.58
N LEU A 5 -8.56 -2.11 0.03
CA LEU A 5 -8.36 -0.87 0.77
C LEU A 5 -9.72 -0.26 1.08
N TYR A 6 -9.94 0.08 2.35
CA TYR A 6 -11.16 0.67 2.84
C TYR A 6 -10.87 2.01 3.49
N PHE A 7 -11.93 2.82 3.52
CA PHE A 7 -11.99 4.08 4.23
C PHE A 7 -13.31 4.12 5.00
N PRO A 8 -13.35 4.77 6.19
CA PRO A 8 -14.60 5.09 6.87
C PRO A 8 -15.53 5.91 5.97
N ASP A 9 -16.84 5.74 6.10
CA ASP A 9 -17.83 6.46 5.28
C ASP A 9 -17.71 7.98 5.41
N GLU A 10 -17.44 8.46 6.62
CA GLU A 10 -17.19 9.87 6.93
C GLU A 10 -15.94 10.42 6.23
N SER A 11 -14.90 9.59 6.11
CA SER A 11 -13.68 9.94 5.38
C SER A 11 -13.93 10.01 3.88
N ILE A 12 -14.73 9.10 3.31
CA ILE A 12 -15.11 9.15 1.89
C ILE A 12 -15.87 10.45 1.57
N ALA A 13 -16.78 10.90 2.43
CA ALA A 13 -17.46 12.18 2.26
C ALA A 13 -16.49 13.37 2.30
N THR A 14 -15.45 13.29 3.13
CA THR A 14 -14.41 14.33 3.24
C THR A 14 -13.49 14.34 2.01
N ILE A 15 -13.03 13.19 1.55
CA ILE A 15 -12.20 13.04 0.36
C ILE A 15 -12.91 13.58 -0.88
N LYS A 16 -14.22 13.28 -1.04
CA LYS A 16 -15.04 13.83 -2.12
C LYS A 16 -15.15 15.36 -2.06
N ARG A 17 -15.29 15.94 -0.86
CA ARG A 17 -15.33 17.40 -0.66
C ARG A 17 -14.02 18.08 -1.02
N MET A 18 -12.89 17.39 -0.87
CA MET A 18 -11.57 17.85 -1.32
C MET A 18 -11.36 17.72 -2.84
N GLY A 19 -12.36 17.26 -3.60
CA GLY A 19 -12.28 17.06 -5.05
C GLY A 19 -11.50 15.80 -5.47
N LEU A 20 -11.12 14.96 -4.52
CA LEU A 20 -10.39 13.71 -4.76
C LEU A 20 -11.37 12.56 -5.04
N ARG A 21 -10.98 11.66 -5.95
CA ARG A 21 -11.73 10.43 -6.25
C ARG A 21 -11.13 9.26 -5.49
N GLN A 22 -11.88 8.72 -4.53
CA GLN A 22 -11.51 7.52 -3.79
C GLN A 22 -12.65 6.50 -3.84
N MET A 23 -12.31 5.28 -4.24
CA MET A 23 -13.22 4.13 -4.14
C MET A 23 -13.05 3.46 -2.78
N SER A 24 -14.13 3.00 -2.18
CA SER A 24 -14.13 2.17 -0.96
C SER A 24 -15.27 1.15 -1.07
N PRO A 25 -14.99 -0.17 -1.00
CA PRO A 25 -13.65 -0.75 -1.06
C PRO A 25 -12.98 -0.54 -2.41
N GLU A 26 -11.67 -0.28 -2.40
CA GLU A 26 -10.80 -0.31 -3.58
C GLU A 26 -10.04 -1.64 -3.62
N THR A 27 -10.11 -2.35 -4.74
CA THR A 27 -9.34 -3.59 -4.93
C THR A 27 -7.87 -3.24 -5.21
N LEU A 28 -6.97 -3.81 -4.42
CA LEU A 28 -5.52 -3.74 -4.65
C LEU A 28 -5.03 -5.00 -5.36
N ARG A 29 -4.03 -4.84 -6.22
CA ARG A 29 -3.33 -5.95 -6.89
C ARG A 29 -1.90 -6.02 -6.38
N TRP A 30 -1.51 -7.17 -5.87
CA TRP A 30 -0.11 -7.45 -5.57
C TRP A 30 0.60 -7.93 -6.84
N THR A 31 1.84 -7.49 -7.07
CA THR A 31 2.67 -7.95 -8.19
C THR A 31 4.13 -8.02 -7.77
N ALA A 32 4.85 -9.04 -8.24
CA ALA A 32 6.31 -9.14 -8.11
C ALA A 32 7.05 -8.45 -9.25
N ASP A 33 6.36 -8.15 -10.37
CA ASP A 33 6.97 -7.76 -11.65
C ASP A 33 7.04 -6.22 -11.83
N HIS A 34 6.82 -5.46 -10.76
CA HIS A 34 6.90 -4.00 -10.81
C HIS A 34 8.34 -3.54 -10.53
N PRO A 35 8.90 -2.50 -11.18
CA PRO A 35 10.25 -2.00 -10.89
C PRO A 35 10.49 -1.60 -9.42
N SER A 36 9.43 -1.20 -8.73
CA SER A 36 9.43 -0.89 -7.29
C SER A 36 9.23 -2.10 -6.39
N SER A 37 9.08 -3.30 -6.96
CA SER A 37 9.17 -4.57 -6.25
C SER A 37 10.63 -4.85 -5.97
N SER A 38 11.05 -4.59 -4.74
CA SER A 38 12.41 -4.87 -4.30
C SER A 38 12.46 -6.24 -3.60
N TYR A 39 13.51 -7.04 -3.87
CA TYR A 39 13.86 -8.29 -3.16
C TYR A 39 12.73 -9.33 -3.09
N GLY A 40 11.87 -9.40 -4.12
CA GLY A 40 10.79 -10.37 -4.19
C GLY A 40 9.61 -10.10 -3.23
N MET A 41 9.59 -8.94 -2.56
CA MET A 41 8.52 -8.56 -1.64
C MET A 41 7.25 -8.07 -2.35
N GLY A 42 7.37 -7.73 -3.64
CA GLY A 42 6.25 -7.25 -4.46
C GLY A 42 5.88 -5.80 -4.18
N ALA A 43 5.00 -5.28 -5.03
CA ALA A 43 4.40 -3.97 -4.91
C ALA A 43 2.86 -4.11 -4.89
N LEU A 44 2.20 -3.20 -4.18
CA LEU A 44 0.74 -3.08 -4.22
C LEU A 44 0.34 -2.02 -5.23
N LEU A 45 -0.54 -2.38 -6.15
CA LEU A 45 -1.08 -1.48 -7.15
C LEU A 45 -2.56 -1.18 -6.86
N ARG A 46 -2.91 0.09 -7.00
CA ARG A 46 -4.24 0.64 -6.78
C ARG A 46 -5.12 0.47 -8.00
N GLY A 47 -6.30 -0.11 -7.78
CA GLY A 47 -7.40 -0.18 -8.74
C GLY A 47 -6.97 -0.52 -10.18
N LYS A 48 -7.56 0.20 -11.13
CA LYS A 48 -7.22 0.12 -12.56
C LYS A 48 -6.08 1.07 -12.95
N SER A 49 -5.82 2.12 -12.17
CA SER A 49 -4.77 3.09 -12.48
C SER A 49 -3.39 2.43 -12.54
N GLY A 50 -3.19 1.37 -11.74
CA GLY A 50 -1.88 0.73 -11.62
C GLY A 50 -0.89 1.57 -10.84
N GLU A 51 -1.35 2.62 -10.17
CA GLU A 51 -0.52 3.42 -9.28
C GLU A 51 -0.06 2.59 -8.10
N ILE A 52 1.16 2.82 -7.64
CA ILE A 52 1.72 2.09 -6.51
C ILE A 52 1.12 2.65 -5.21
N LEU A 53 0.67 1.75 -4.34
CA LEU A 53 0.43 2.04 -2.94
C LEU A 53 1.70 1.70 -2.16
N ASP A 54 2.57 2.70 -1.98
CA ASP A 54 3.72 2.56 -1.08
C ASP A 54 3.31 2.77 0.38
N GLY A 55 4.21 2.39 1.30
CA GLY A 55 3.91 2.49 2.73
C GLY A 55 3.80 3.92 3.25
N LYS A 56 4.48 4.89 2.64
CA LYS A 56 4.38 6.31 3.01
C LYS A 56 2.98 6.86 2.69
N SER A 57 2.50 6.59 1.48
CA SER A 57 1.18 6.97 1.01
C SER A 57 0.10 6.25 1.80
N PHE A 58 0.28 4.96 2.09
CA PHE A 58 -0.64 4.23 2.94
C PHE A 58 -0.68 4.80 4.37
N ALA A 59 0.46 5.07 4.99
CA ALA A 59 0.52 5.69 6.31
C ALA A 59 -0.19 7.06 6.33
N ALA A 60 -0.01 7.88 5.29
CA ALA A 60 -0.73 9.14 5.16
C ALA A 60 -2.25 8.93 5.07
N MET A 61 -2.73 7.90 4.36
CA MET A 61 -4.15 7.56 4.29
C MET A 61 -4.70 7.07 5.64
N VAL A 62 -3.93 6.26 6.39
CA VAL A 62 -4.28 5.82 7.74
C VAL A 62 -4.41 7.02 8.67
N HIS A 63 -3.40 7.90 8.70
CA HIS A 63 -3.37 9.06 9.58
C HIS A 63 -4.43 10.11 9.25
N ALA A 64 -4.63 10.41 7.97
CA ALA A 64 -5.54 11.48 7.55
C ALA A 64 -7.00 11.02 7.48
N PHE A 65 -7.24 9.75 7.16
CA PHE A 65 -8.57 9.26 6.79
C PHE A 65 -8.98 7.97 7.50
N GLY A 66 -8.14 7.40 8.38
CA GLY A 66 -8.46 6.16 9.08
C GLY A 66 -8.56 4.95 8.14
N ALA A 67 -7.82 4.95 7.02
CA ALA A 67 -7.86 3.85 6.06
C ALA A 67 -7.36 2.52 6.66
N TRP A 68 -7.86 1.39 6.15
CA TRP A 68 -7.36 0.06 6.51
C TRP A 68 -7.38 -0.90 5.32
N ILE A 69 -6.63 -1.99 5.40
CA ILE A 69 -6.60 -3.05 4.38
C ILE A 69 -7.17 -4.35 4.97
N GLU A 70 -8.05 -5.00 4.23
CA GLU A 70 -8.46 -6.38 4.51
C GLU A 70 -7.87 -7.34 3.49
N THR A 71 -7.49 -8.52 3.96
CA THR A 71 -6.89 -9.60 3.18
C THR A 71 -7.64 -10.91 3.37
N ASP A 72 -7.57 -11.81 2.39
CA ASP A 72 -8.21 -13.14 2.43
C ASP A 72 -7.50 -14.19 3.31
N SER A 73 -6.25 -13.96 3.71
CA SER A 73 -5.50 -14.89 4.56
C SER A 73 -4.38 -14.19 5.33
N GLU A 74 -3.85 -14.84 6.36
CA GLU A 74 -2.66 -14.37 7.09
C GLU A 74 -1.41 -14.29 6.19
N ASP A 75 -1.23 -15.24 5.26
CA ASP A 75 -0.11 -15.20 4.32
C ASP A 75 -0.17 -13.95 3.43
N THR A 76 -1.36 -13.66 2.89
CA THR A 76 -1.61 -12.42 2.14
C THR A 76 -1.33 -11.19 3.00
N SER A 77 -1.77 -11.20 4.27
CA SER A 77 -1.53 -10.10 5.21
C SER A 77 -0.04 -9.84 5.43
N ARG A 78 0.76 -10.89 5.67
CA ARG A 78 2.22 -10.77 5.84
C ARG A 78 2.91 -10.20 4.60
N ARG A 79 2.52 -10.65 3.40
CA ARG A 79 3.07 -10.11 2.14
C ARG A 79 2.74 -8.62 1.95
N VAL A 80 1.49 -8.23 2.22
CA VAL A 80 1.04 -6.83 2.17
C VAL A 80 1.83 -5.98 3.16
N HIS A 81 1.97 -6.43 4.41
CA HIS A 81 2.72 -5.74 5.44
C HIS A 81 4.18 -5.52 5.02
N ASN A 82 4.84 -6.57 4.55
CA ASN A 82 6.24 -6.50 4.10
C ASN A 82 6.43 -5.52 2.94
N ALA A 83 5.56 -5.57 1.91
CA ALA A 83 5.62 -4.64 0.80
C ALA A 83 5.47 -3.18 1.24
N LEU A 84 4.55 -2.91 2.18
CA LEU A 84 4.32 -1.56 2.69
C LEU A 84 5.47 -1.07 3.59
N VAL A 85 5.98 -1.90 4.49
CA VAL A 85 7.08 -1.52 5.40
C VAL A 85 8.38 -1.28 4.64
N THR A 86 8.73 -2.14 3.69
CA THR A 86 9.91 -1.94 2.84
C THR A 86 9.78 -0.62 2.06
N ALA A 87 8.60 -0.37 1.47
CA ALA A 87 8.36 0.86 0.73
C ALA A 87 8.32 2.13 1.61
N ALA A 88 7.86 2.04 2.87
CA ALA A 88 7.83 3.18 3.79
C ALA A 88 9.21 3.55 4.34
N THR A 89 10.03 2.54 4.66
CA THR A 89 11.27 2.76 5.41
C THR A 89 12.45 3.07 4.53
N GLY A 90 12.44 2.68 3.24
CA GLY A 90 13.56 2.91 2.31
C GLY A 90 14.91 2.46 2.87
N THR A 91 14.90 1.56 3.85
CA THR A 91 16.03 1.29 4.77
C THR A 91 17.23 0.68 4.07
N GLU A 92 17.07 0.31 2.81
CA GLU A 92 18.11 -0.35 2.05
C GLU A 92 19.16 0.60 1.46
N GLU A 93 18.80 1.82 1.04
CA GLU A 93 19.82 2.82 0.67
C GLU A 93 20.69 3.22 1.88
N SER A 94 20.21 2.93 3.08
CA SER A 94 20.88 3.21 4.36
C SER A 94 21.73 2.06 4.90
N VAL A 95 21.65 0.86 4.31
CA VAL A 95 22.41 -0.33 4.73
C VAL A 95 23.46 -0.65 3.66
N LYS A 96 24.71 -0.23 3.91
CA LYS A 96 25.84 -0.52 3.03
C LYS A 96 26.58 -1.77 3.50
N VAL A 97 26.90 -2.67 2.57
CA VAL A 97 27.84 -3.76 2.83
C VAL A 97 29.23 -3.15 3.04
N ALA A 98 29.85 -3.40 4.19
CA ALA A 98 31.25 -3.06 4.39
C ALA A 98 32.09 -3.90 3.41
N LYS A 99 32.77 -3.23 2.47
CA LYS A 99 33.77 -3.90 1.65
C LYS A 99 34.99 -4.16 2.53
N GLU A 100 35.42 -5.42 2.59
CA GLU A 100 36.76 -5.80 3.07
C GLU A 100 37.85 -5.20 2.17
#